data_AF-A0A1H0RPP6-F1
#
_entry.id   AF-A0A1H0RPP6-F1
#
_cell.length_a   1.000
_cell.length_b   1.000
_cell.length_c   1.000
_cell.angle_alpha   90.00
_cell.angle_beta   90.00
_cell.angle_gamma   90.00
#
_symmetry.space_group_name_H-M   'P 1'
#
loop_
_entity.id
_entity.type
_entity.pdbx_description
1 polymer ?
#
loop_
_entity_poly.entity_id
_entity_poly.type
_entity_poly.pdbx_seq_one_letter_code
_entity_poly.pdbx_strand_id
1 'polypeptide(L)' 'MQALGTNPRKSGKAGKGEVDVPVTLGGVTFRPGDILHADEDGAVLLQASAW' A
#
# COMPACT_ATOMS: atom_id res chain seq x y z
N MET A 1 11.46 3.51 -2.48
CA MET A 1 10.60 4.22 -1.49
C MET A 1 9.69 5.14 -2.30
N GLN A 2 8.37 4.97 -2.20
CA GLN A 2 7.40 5.84 -2.88
C GLN A 2 6.38 6.39 -1.87
N ALA A 3 5.99 7.65 -2.05
CA ALA A 3 5.00 8.35 -1.25
C ALA A 3 4.41 9.51 -2.06
N LEU A 4 3.24 10.02 -1.65
CA LEU A 4 2.65 11.21 -2.27
C LEU A 4 3.41 12.50 -1.94
N GLY A 5 4.16 12.52 -0.84
CA GLY A 5 4.89 13.71 -0.38
C GLY A 5 5.47 13.54 1.01
N THR A 6 5.99 14.63 1.57
CA THR A 6 6.61 14.68 2.90
C THR A 6 5.79 15.50 3.87
N ASN A 7 5.88 15.18 5.17
CA ASN A 7 5.29 15.97 6.24
C ASN A 7 6.22 15.97 7.47
N PRO A 8 6.69 17.13 7.95
CA PRO A 8 7.59 17.21 9.10
C PRO A 8 6.93 16.84 10.44
N ARG A 9 5.59 16.85 10.51
CA ARG A 9 4.85 16.54 11.74
C ARG A 9 4.75 15.02 11.93
N LYS A 10 5.20 14.55 13.09
CA LYS A 10 5.09 13.14 13.51
C LYS A 10 3.62 12.73 13.76
N SER A 11 3.32 11.45 13.56
CA SER A 11 2.03 10.85 13.93
C SER A 11 1.87 10.73 15.45
N GLY A 12 0.62 10.75 15.94
CA GLY A 12 0.28 10.70 17.37
C GLY A 12 0.38 9.31 18.02
N LYS A 13 0.64 8.23 17.26
CA LYS A 13 0.81 6.84 17.73
C LYS A 13 -0.30 6.32 18.68
N ALA A 14 -1.56 6.64 18.41
CA ALA A 14 -2.69 6.27 19.28
C ALA A 14 -3.13 4.77 19.21
N GLY A 15 -2.31 3.87 18.64
CA GLY A 15 -2.64 2.45 18.49
C GLY A 15 -3.81 2.13 17.55
N LYS A 16 -4.28 3.12 16.77
CA LYS A 16 -5.37 2.93 15.80
C LYS A 16 -4.81 2.45 14.47
N GLY A 17 -5.45 1.44 13.89
CA GLY A 17 -5.10 0.87 12.58
C GLY A 17 -5.47 -0.62 12.53
N GLU A 18 -5.54 -1.15 11.33
CA GLU A 18 -5.79 -2.56 11.05
C GLU A 18 -4.59 -3.13 10.28
N VAL A 19 -4.34 -4.43 10.41
CA VAL A 19 -3.26 -5.16 9.74
C VAL A 19 -3.89 -6.30 8.95
N ASP A 20 -3.32 -6.63 7.80
CA ASP A 20 -3.78 -7.71 6.92
C ASP A 20 -5.25 -7.57 6.47
N VAL A 21 -5.69 -6.33 6.24
CA VAL A 21 -7.02 -6.04 5.67
C VAL A 21 -6.88 -5.49 4.25
N PRO A 22 -7.85 -5.76 3.34
CA PRO A 22 -7.84 -5.17 2.01
C PRO A 22 -7.88 -3.64 2.05
N VAL A 23 -6.98 -2.99 1.32
CA VAL A 23 -6.90 -1.52 1.23
C VAL A 23 -7.08 -1.08 -0.20
N THR A 24 -7.92 -0.07 -0.45
CA THR A 24 -8.09 0.51 -1.79
C THR A 24 -7.44 1.88 -1.87
N LEU A 25 -6.45 2.02 -2.75
CA LEU A 25 -5.70 3.25 -3.00
C LEU A 25 -5.54 3.46 -4.50
N GLY A 26 -5.72 4.69 -4.99
CA GLY A 26 -5.53 4.99 -6.42
C GLY A 26 -6.42 4.16 -7.37
N GLY A 27 -7.58 3.67 -6.89
CA GLY A 27 -8.48 2.81 -7.67
C GLY A 27 -8.10 1.32 -7.69
N VAL A 28 -7.02 0.92 -7.02
CA VAL A 28 -6.55 -0.47 -6.93
C VAL A 28 -6.77 -1.01 -5.52
N THR A 29 -7.29 -2.23 -5.40
CA THR A 29 -7.46 -2.93 -4.11
C THR A 29 -6.30 -3.89 -3.87
N PHE A 30 -5.52 -3.61 -2.83
CA PHE A 30 -4.43 -4.44 -2.33
C PHE A 30 -4.98 -5.41 -1.30
N ARG A 31 -4.79 -6.71 -1.51
CA ARG A 31 -5.16 -7.75 -0.55
C ARG A 31 -3.91 -8.38 0.07
N PRO A 32 -4.00 -8.89 1.31
CA PRO A 32 -2.93 -9.69 1.88
C PRO A 32 -2.58 -10.86 0.96
N GLY A 33 -1.28 -11.03 0.67
CA GLY A 33 -0.76 -12.05 -0.24
C GLY A 33 -0.53 -11.58 -1.68
N ASP A 34 -1.08 -10.44 -2.10
CA ASP A 34 -0.76 -9.87 -3.41
C ASP A 34 0.72 -9.42 -3.47
N ILE A 35 1.29 -9.44 -4.68
CA ILE A 35 2.68 -9.03 -4.91
C ILE A 35 2.70 -7.68 -5.62
N LEU A 36 3.33 -6.69 -5.01
CA LEU A 36 3.52 -5.36 -5.59
C LEU A 36 4.91 -5.24 -6.21
N HIS A 37 4.96 -4.90 -7.49
CA HIS A 37 6.17 -4.48 -8.19
C HIS A 37 6.14 -2.96 -8.39
N ALA A 38 7.24 -2.27 -8.10
CA ALA A 38 7.31 -0.82 -8.19
C ALA A 38 8.71 -0.35 -8.60
N ASP A 39 8.76 0.60 -9.53
CA ASP A 39 9.97 1.23 -10.06
C ASP A 39 9.78 2.75 -10.28
N GLU A 40 10.60 3.36 -11.14
CA GLU A 40 10.53 4.79 -11.49
C GLU A 40 9.31 5.12 -12.36
N ASP A 41 8.87 4.18 -13.21
CA ASP A 41 7.75 4.38 -14.14
C ASP A 41 6.41 4.23 -13.42
N GLY A 42 6.32 3.33 -12.44
CA GLY A 42 5.09 3.17 -11.67
C GLY A 42 5.05 1.93 -10.78
N ALA A 43 3.84 1.46 -10.52
CA ALA A 43 3.59 0.29 -9.69
C ALA A 43 2.52 -0.62 -10.31
N VAL A 44 2.75 -1.93 -10.24
CA VAL A 44 1.88 -2.98 -10.77
C VAL A 44 1.60 -4.00 -9.66
N LEU A 45 0.33 -4.40 -9.53
CA LEU A 45 -0.11 -5.38 -8.55
C LEU A 45 -0.39 -6.72 -9.24
N LEU A 46 0.22 -7.79 -8.75
CA LEU A 46 -0.06 -9.16 -9.14
C LEU A 46 -0.96 -9.79 -8.08
N GLN A 47 -2.13 -10.26 -8.50
CA GLN A 47 -3.08 -10.91 -7.60
C GLN A 47 -2.57 -12.28 -7.16
N ALA A 48 -2.66 -12.58 -5.87
CA ALA A 48 -2.26 -13.87 -5.32
C ALA A 48 -3.03 -15.06 -5.93
N SER A 49 -4.28 -14.83 -6.34
CA SER A 49 -5.15 -15.84 -6.96
C SER A 49 -4.86 -16.12 -8.44
N ALA A 50 -3.92 -15.41 -9.05
CA ALA A 50 -3.59 -15.55 -10.47
C ALA A 50 -2.44 -16.56 -10.73
N TRP A 51 -2.10 -17.36 -9.71
CA TRP A 51 -1.11 -18.44 -9.76
C TRP A 51 -1.77 -19.80 -9.53
#